data_AF-A0ABC8UZR7-F1
#
_entry.id   AF-A0ABC8UZR7-F1
#
_cell.length_a   1.000
_cell.length_b   1.000
_cell.length_c   1.000
_cell.angle_alpha   90.00
_cell.angle_beta   90.00
_cell.angle_gamma   90.00
#
_symmetry.space_group_name_H-M   'P 1'
#
loop_
_entity.id
_entity.type
_entity.pdbx_description
1 polymer ?
#
loop_
_entity_poly.entity_id
_entity_poly.type
_entity_poly.pdbx_seq_one_letter_code
_entity_poly.pdbx_strand_id
1 'polypeptide(L)'
;MGLLSSVVPASVTGEDKVQELTNMDLAMKLHYLRGLYFFKNDAVRGLDISDLKKYMFQCLVFYYPTTGRIRRSENGRPFIKCNDTGVRIVEAQCSKTVDEWMDMKDDSLNDQLLYSHVLGPDLGFSPLVFIQVCNPFSVSLSCSPQIRLKVA
;
A
#
# COMPACT_ATOMS: atom_id res chain seq x y z
N MET A 1 -11.07 -13.88 7.02
CA MET A 1 -10.98 -13.54 5.58
C MET A 1 -11.28 -12.05 5.48
N GLY A 2 -10.32 -11.24 5.02
CA GLY A 2 -10.44 -9.78 5.02
C GLY A 2 -11.22 -9.24 3.81
N LEU A 3 -11.85 -8.07 3.95
CA LEU A 3 -12.52 -7.38 2.85
C LEU A 3 -11.48 -6.63 2.02
N LEU A 4 -11.50 -6.85 0.70
CA LEU A 4 -10.62 -6.16 -0.25
C LEU A 4 -11.39 -5.05 -0.94
N SER A 5 -10.83 -3.84 -0.91
CA SER A 5 -11.35 -2.69 -1.65
C SER A 5 -10.21 -1.87 -2.25
N SER A 6 -10.50 -0.96 -3.17
CA SER A 6 -9.49 -0.04 -3.72
C SER A 6 -9.92 1.40 -3.50
N VAL A 7 -8.96 2.29 -3.28
CA VAL A 7 -9.18 3.73 -3.17
C VAL A 7 -8.39 4.41 -4.26
N VAL A 8 -9.06 5.29 -5.01
CA VAL A 8 -8.50 6.05 -6.13
C VAL A 8 -8.35 7.52 -5.73
N PRO A 9 -7.65 8.37 -6.51
CA PRO A 9 -7.64 9.81 -6.27
C PRO A 9 -9.04 10.43 -6.36
N ALA A 10 -9.28 11.51 -5.60
CA ALA A 10 -10.56 12.24 -5.59
C ALA A 10 -10.90 12.93 -6.93
N SER A 11 -9.89 13.22 -7.74
CA SER A 11 -10.00 13.87 -9.03
C SER A 11 -8.99 13.28 -10.00
N VAL A 12 -9.25 13.39 -11.30
CA VAL A 12 -8.31 12.98 -12.34
C VAL A 12 -6.98 13.71 -12.14
N THR A 13 -5.89 12.96 -12.02
CA THR A 13 -4.58 13.52 -11.68
C THR A 13 -3.75 13.86 -12.92
N GLY A 14 -4.14 13.32 -14.08
CA GLY A 14 -3.68 13.71 -15.42
C GLY A 14 -3.75 12.54 -16.40
N GLU A 15 -4.17 12.81 -17.63
CA GLU A 15 -4.16 11.82 -18.70
C GLU A 15 -2.72 11.52 -19.13
N ASP A 16 -2.39 10.23 -19.27
CA ASP A 16 -1.10 9.71 -19.75
C ASP A 16 0.16 10.23 -19.04
N LYS A 17 0.03 10.67 -17.78
CA LYS A 17 1.22 11.00 -16.97
C LYS A 17 2.07 9.76 -16.73
N VAL A 18 3.36 9.90 -16.98
CA VAL A 18 4.37 8.88 -16.70
C VAL A 18 5.32 9.43 -15.64
N GLN A 19 5.60 8.61 -14.63
CA GLN A 19 6.65 8.87 -13.66
C GLN A 19 7.84 7.97 -13.99
N GLU A 20 8.91 8.60 -14.45
CA GLU A 20 10.19 7.94 -14.67
C GLU A 20 10.85 7.58 -13.34
N LEU A 21 11.53 6.44 -13.32
CA LEU A 21 12.24 5.93 -12.16
C LEU A 21 13.72 6.28 -12.29
N THR A 22 14.24 6.97 -11.29
CA THR A 22 15.65 7.31 -11.20
C THR A 22 16.48 6.06 -10.93
N ASN A 23 17.80 6.15 -11.10
CA ASN A 23 18.68 5.02 -10.77
C ASN A 23 18.64 4.66 -9.28
N MET A 24 18.31 5.61 -8.40
CA MET A 24 18.11 5.36 -6.97
C MET A 24 16.84 4.55 -6.73
N ASP A 25 15.74 4.89 -7.41
CA ASP A 25 14.50 4.10 -7.35
C ASP A 25 14.74 2.67 -7.84
N LEU A 26 15.45 2.53 -8.97
CA LEU A 26 15.85 1.24 -9.54
C LEU A 26 16.77 0.44 -8.60
N ALA A 27 17.62 1.09 -7.80
CA ALA A 27 18.47 0.41 -6.82
C ALA A 27 17.64 -0.15 -5.65
N MET A 28 16.53 0.50 -5.29
CA MET A 28 15.60 0.06 -4.23
C MET A 28 14.69 -1.12 -4.65
N LYS A 29 14.84 -1.61 -5.89
CA LYS A 29 14.10 -2.71 -6.56
C LYS A 29 13.76 -3.95 -5.73
N LEU A 30 14.54 -4.28 -4.71
CA LEU A 30 14.40 -5.51 -3.92
C LEU A 30 13.78 -5.30 -2.54
N HIS A 31 13.48 -4.06 -2.13
CA HIS A 31 13.01 -3.77 -0.78
C HIS A 31 11.51 -3.49 -0.76
N TYR A 32 10.75 -4.25 0.03
CA TYR A 32 9.39 -3.84 0.42
C TYR A 32 9.52 -2.96 1.65
N LEU A 33 9.02 -1.73 1.57
CA LEU A 33 8.93 -0.87 2.73
C LEU A 33 7.65 -1.22 3.49
N ARG A 34 7.83 -1.90 4.61
CA ARG A 34 6.75 -2.31 5.50
C ARG A 34 6.79 -1.42 6.74
N GLY A 35 5.73 -0.68 6.96
CA GLY A 35 5.50 0.13 8.16
C GLY A 35 4.30 -0.43 8.92
N LEU A 36 4.45 -0.59 10.24
CA LEU A 36 3.37 -1.00 11.12
C LEU A 36 3.11 0.13 12.12
N TYR A 37 1.88 0.59 12.19
CA TYR A 37 1.45 1.71 13.01
C TYR A 37 0.33 1.27 13.95
N PHE A 38 0.58 1.42 15.24
CA PHE A 38 -0.40 1.13 16.28
C PHE A 38 -1.04 2.42 16.75
N PHE A 39 -2.37 2.43 16.81
CA PHE A 39 -3.14 3.56 17.32
C PHE A 39 -3.88 3.12 18.57
N LYS A 40 -3.81 3.92 19.63
CA LYS A 40 -4.61 3.69 20.83
C LYS A 40 -6.08 3.89 20.52
N ASN A 41 -6.95 3.14 21.19
CA ASN A 41 -8.39 3.17 20.94
C ASN A 41 -8.99 4.59 21.00
N ASP A 42 -8.56 5.40 21.97
CA ASP A 42 -9.01 6.79 22.12
C ASP A 42 -8.67 7.68 20.92
N ALA A 43 -7.54 7.44 20.25
CA ALA A 43 -7.08 8.23 19.10
C ALA A 43 -7.90 7.94 17.83
N VAL A 44 -8.57 6.79 17.78
CA VAL A 44 -9.37 6.31 16.64
C VAL A 44 -10.86 6.19 16.98
N ARG A 45 -11.25 6.68 18.15
CA ARG A 45 -12.63 6.59 18.63
C ARG A 45 -13.54 7.36 17.68
N GLY A 46 -14.52 6.65 17.11
CA GLY A 46 -15.49 7.23 16.17
C GLY A 46 -14.96 7.41 14.75
N LEU A 47 -13.74 6.97 14.46
CA LEU A 47 -13.26 6.83 13.09
C LEU A 47 -13.63 5.45 12.57
N ASP A 48 -14.32 5.42 11.43
CA ASP A 48 -14.53 4.18 10.69
C ASP A 48 -13.57 4.07 9.50
N ILE A 49 -13.59 2.91 8.84
CA ILE A 49 -12.78 2.69 7.63
C ILE A 49 -13.22 3.60 6.48
N SER A 50 -14.49 4.00 6.43
CA SER A 50 -15.04 4.88 5.40
C SER A 50 -14.46 6.27 5.52
N ASP A 51 -14.28 6.79 6.74
CA ASP A 51 -13.63 8.05 7.07
C ASP A 51 -12.16 8.01 6.63
N LEU A 52 -11.44 6.94 6.95
CA LEU A 52 -10.05 6.78 6.50
C LEU A 52 -9.97 6.82 4.98
N LYS A 53 -10.80 6.04 4.29
CA LYS A 53 -10.86 6.04 2.81
C LYS A 53 -11.23 7.42 2.26
N LYS A 54 -12.14 8.14 2.91
CA LYS A 54 -12.55 9.51 2.55
C LYS A 54 -11.36 10.46 2.49
N TYR A 55 -10.51 10.46 3.52
CA TYR A 55 -9.29 11.28 3.54
C TYR A 55 -8.26 10.81 2.52
N MET A 56 -8.17 9.49 2.29
CA MET A 56 -7.25 8.95 1.30
C MET A 56 -7.54 9.44 -0.12
N PHE A 57 -8.81 9.58 -0.54
CA PHE A 57 -9.12 10.11 -1.87
C PHE A 57 -8.42 11.46 -2.12
N GLN A 58 -8.46 12.36 -1.13
CA GLN A 58 -7.82 13.68 -1.20
C GLN A 58 -6.29 13.56 -1.21
N CYS A 59 -5.71 12.75 -0.31
CA CYS A 59 -4.27 12.53 -0.26
C CYS A 59 -3.71 11.96 -1.56
N LEU A 60 -4.42 11.03 -2.20
CA LEU A 60 -3.97 10.37 -3.43
C LEU A 60 -3.96 11.30 -4.64
N VAL A 61 -4.59 12.49 -4.59
CA VAL A 61 -4.39 13.52 -5.62
C VAL A 61 -2.96 14.06 -5.59
N PHE A 62 -2.40 14.27 -4.39
CA PHE A 62 -1.02 14.76 -4.22
C PHE A 62 0.01 13.64 -4.44
N TYR A 63 -0.33 12.41 -4.04
CA TYR A 63 0.53 11.24 -4.18
C TYR A 63 0.14 10.34 -5.35
N TYR A 64 -0.39 10.92 -6.42
CA TYR A 64 -0.97 10.19 -7.55
C TYR A 64 -0.07 9.12 -8.19
N PRO A 65 1.28 9.23 -8.24
CA PRO A 65 2.11 8.16 -8.81
C PRO A 65 1.94 6.84 -8.06
N THR A 66 1.61 6.87 -6.76
CA THR A 66 1.37 5.67 -5.95
C THR A 66 0.14 4.88 -6.36
N THR A 67 -0.78 5.50 -7.11
CA THR A 67 -2.01 4.87 -7.61
C THR A 67 -1.84 4.27 -9.01
N GLY A 68 -0.67 4.45 -9.62
CA GLY A 68 -0.34 3.96 -10.95
C GLY A 68 -0.02 2.46 -11.01
N ARG A 69 0.47 2.03 -12.17
CA ARG A 69 0.98 0.66 -12.40
C ARG A 69 2.32 0.69 -13.07
N ILE A 70 3.18 -0.26 -12.71
CA ILE A 70 4.49 -0.38 -13.36
C ILE A 70 4.31 -0.95 -14.76
N ARG A 71 4.96 -0.30 -15.72
CA ARG A 71 5.08 -0.71 -17.11
C ARG A 71 6.56 -0.75 -17.49
N ARG A 72 6.86 -1.32 -18.65
CA ARG A 72 8.19 -1.31 -19.24
C ARG A 72 8.11 -0.63 -20.59
N SER A 73 9.11 0.19 -20.90
CA SER A 73 9.32 0.74 -22.23
C SER A 73 9.93 -0.30 -23.16
N GLU A 74 10.09 0.03 -24.44
CA GLU A 74 10.66 -0.86 -25.46
C GLU A 74 12.09 -1.32 -25.13
N ASN A 75 12.88 -0.46 -24.47
CA ASN A 75 14.23 -0.81 -24.00
C ASN A 75 14.23 -1.63 -22.69
N GLY A 76 13.05 -1.97 -22.17
CA GLY A 76 12.87 -2.72 -20.93
C GLY A 76 12.98 -1.90 -19.64
N ARG A 77 13.28 -0.59 -19.70
CA ARG A 77 13.34 0.28 -18.53
C ARG A 77 11.93 0.45 -17.95
N PRO A 78 11.75 0.19 -16.64
CA PRO A 78 10.46 0.31 -15.99
C PRO A 78 10.14 1.76 -15.66
N PHE A 79 8.85 2.08 -15.74
CA PHE A 79 8.29 3.38 -15.36
C PHE A 79 6.91 3.16 -14.74
N ILE A 80 6.39 4.16 -14.04
CA ILE A 80 5.02 4.13 -13.50
C ILE A 80 4.10 4.85 -14.48
N LYS A 81 3.12 4.12 -15.03
CA LYS A 81 1.99 4.74 -15.72
C LYS A 81 0.99 5.23 -14.66
N CYS A 82 0.83 6.54 -14.54
CA CYS A 82 -0.11 7.16 -13.62
C CYS A 82 -1.51 7.12 -14.25
N ASN A 83 -2.29 6.10 -13.89
CA ASN A 83 -3.59 5.80 -14.50
C ASN A 83 -4.75 5.82 -13.49
N ASP A 84 -4.54 6.43 -12.32
CA ASP A 84 -5.53 6.58 -11.25
C ASP A 84 -6.23 5.26 -10.83
N THR A 85 -5.58 4.10 -11.03
CA THR A 85 -6.15 2.78 -10.72
C THR A 85 -6.12 2.43 -9.23
N GLY A 86 -5.64 3.35 -8.40
CA GLY A 86 -5.77 3.32 -6.95
C GLY A 86 -4.78 2.42 -6.23
N VAL A 87 -4.89 2.48 -4.91
CA VAL A 87 -4.19 1.65 -3.94
C VAL A 87 -5.11 0.56 -3.40
N ARG A 88 -4.54 -0.51 -2.87
CA ARG A 88 -5.31 -1.63 -2.30
C ARG A 88 -5.53 -1.42 -0.80
N ILE A 89 -6.77 -1.56 -0.36
CA ILE A 89 -7.15 -1.61 1.05
C ILE A 89 -7.54 -3.04 1.42
N VAL A 90 -7.01 -3.52 2.54
CA VAL A 90 -7.29 -4.83 3.12
C VAL A 90 -7.84 -4.61 4.51
N GLU A 91 -9.11 -4.88 4.72
CA GLU A 91 -9.74 -4.78 6.03
C GLU A 91 -9.69 -6.15 6.69
N ALA A 92 -9.08 -6.22 7.87
CA ALA A 92 -8.96 -7.43 8.66
C ALA A 92 -9.54 -7.23 10.05
N GLN A 93 -9.87 -8.33 10.72
CA GLN A 93 -10.24 -8.33 12.13
C GLN A 93 -9.11 -8.96 12.92
N CYS A 94 -8.70 -8.28 14.00
CA CYS A 94 -7.79 -8.78 14.99
C CYS A 94 -8.59 -9.13 16.25
N SER A 95 -8.36 -10.30 16.82
CA SER A 95 -8.98 -10.70 18.08
C SER A 95 -8.33 -10.08 19.31
N LYS A 96 -7.17 -9.42 19.14
CA LYS A 96 -6.37 -8.81 20.21
C LYS A 96 -6.42 -7.30 20.12
N THR A 97 -6.43 -6.66 21.28
CA THR A 97 -6.21 -5.22 21.43
C THR A 97 -4.74 -4.88 21.15
N VAL A 98 -4.47 -3.59 20.94
CA VAL A 98 -3.10 -3.09 20.77
C VAL A 98 -2.25 -3.39 22.00
N ASP A 99 -2.79 -3.19 23.21
CA ASP A 99 -2.05 -3.43 24.46
C ASP A 99 -1.69 -4.92 24.61
N GLU A 100 -2.65 -5.82 24.38
CA GLU A 100 -2.40 -7.27 24.37
C GLU A 100 -1.35 -7.66 23.32
N TRP A 101 -1.37 -7.02 22.14
CA TRP A 101 -0.37 -7.28 21.11
C TRP A 101 1.04 -6.87 21.54
N MET A 102 1.16 -5.69 22.14
CA MET A 102 2.44 -5.16 22.63
C MET A 102 2.99 -5.98 23.80
N ASP A 103 2.12 -6.55 24.65
CA ASP A 103 2.50 -7.38 25.79
C ASP A 103 3.08 -8.75 25.40
N MET A 104 2.77 -9.26 24.19
CA MET A 104 3.30 -10.54 23.72
C MET A 104 4.82 -10.55 23.55
N LYS A 105 5.44 -9.38 23.38
CA LYS A 105 6.91 -9.21 23.22
C LYS A 105 7.53 -10.15 22.18
N ASP A 106 6.76 -10.52 21.16
CA ASP A 106 7.19 -11.37 20.05
C ASP A 106 6.94 -10.65 18.73
N ASP A 107 7.98 -9.98 18.24
CA ASP A 107 7.93 -9.20 17.00
C ASP A 107 7.73 -10.07 15.75
N SER A 108 7.96 -11.39 15.84
CA SER A 108 7.73 -12.29 14.69
C SER A 108 6.25 -12.36 14.30
N LEU A 109 5.35 -12.05 15.24
CA LEU A 109 3.91 -12.02 15.00
C LEU A 109 3.48 -10.82 14.15
N ASN A 110 4.30 -9.77 14.06
CA ASN A 110 3.97 -8.55 13.30
C ASN A 110 3.73 -8.83 11.80
N ASP A 111 4.34 -9.89 11.26
CA ASP A 111 4.08 -10.34 9.88
C ASP A 111 2.60 -10.76 9.67
N GLN A 112 1.86 -11.10 10.72
CA GLN A 112 0.41 -11.39 10.65
C GLN A 112 -0.43 -10.12 10.49
N LEU A 113 0.07 -8.97 10.96
CA LEU A 113 -0.58 -7.68 10.79
C LEU A 113 -0.18 -6.99 9.49
N LEU A 114 0.87 -7.49 8.82
CA LEU A 114 1.37 -6.95 7.57
C LEU A 114 0.77 -7.72 6.39
N TYR A 115 0.12 -6.98 5.49
CA TYR A 115 -0.28 -7.59 4.24
C TYR A 115 0.94 -7.96 3.41
N SER A 116 1.17 -9.26 3.25
CA SER A 116 2.21 -9.81 2.39
C SER A 116 1.59 -10.23 1.06
N HIS A 117 1.69 -9.34 0.07
CA HIS A 117 1.44 -9.71 -1.32
C HIS A 117 2.71 -9.52 -2.12
N VAL A 118 3.26 -10.64 -2.57
CA VAL A 118 4.25 -10.63 -3.64
C VAL A 118 3.48 -10.25 -4.90
N LEU A 119 3.83 -9.14 -5.55
CA LEU A 119 3.18 -8.77 -6.80
C LEU A 119 3.33 -9.95 -7.77
N GLY A 120 2.22 -10.34 -8.37
CA GLY A 120 2.19 -11.40 -9.36
C GLY A 120 3.09 -11.05 -10.56
N PRO A 121 3.31 -12.00 -11.49
CA PRO A 121 4.09 -11.75 -12.71
C PRO A 121 3.57 -10.53 -13.50
N ASP A 122 2.30 -10.21 -13.35
CA ASP A 122 1.63 -9.10 -14.03
C ASP A 122 1.72 -7.77 -13.26
N LEU A 123 2.90 -7.15 -13.30
CA LEU A 123 3.15 -5.82 -12.73
C LEU A 123 2.18 -4.74 -13.25
N GLY A 124 1.66 -4.93 -14.46
CA GLY A 124 0.70 -4.03 -15.08
C GLY A 124 -0.66 -3.95 -14.40
N PHE A 125 -1.04 -4.96 -13.60
CA PHE A 125 -2.30 -5.00 -12.86
C PHE A 125 -2.10 -4.87 -11.34
N SER A 126 -0.85 -4.92 -10.90
CA SER A 126 -0.44 -4.95 -9.50
C SER A 126 -0.41 -3.56 -8.86
N PRO A 127 -1.20 -3.28 -7.80
CA PRO A 127 -1.12 -2.02 -7.06
C PRO A 127 0.27 -1.79 -6.45
N LEU A 128 0.72 -0.53 -6.38
CA LEU A 128 2.04 -0.21 -5.81
C LEU A 128 2.02 -0.12 -4.28
N VAL A 129 0.85 0.22 -3.72
CA VAL A 129 0.62 0.40 -2.29
C VAL A 129 -0.52 -0.48 -1.82
N PHE A 130 -0.27 -1.17 -0.70
CA PHE A 130 -1.25 -1.94 0.04
C PHE A 130 -1.34 -1.37 1.46
N ILE A 131 -2.55 -1.09 1.91
CA ILE A 131 -2.81 -0.65 3.28
C ILE A 131 -3.72 -1.68 3.90
N GLN A 132 -3.29 -2.28 5.00
CA GLN A 132 -4.12 -3.16 5.80
C GLN A 132 -4.56 -2.44 7.07
N VAL A 133 -5.86 -2.51 7.35
CA VAL A 133 -6.47 -1.93 8.54
C VAL A 133 -7.08 -3.08 9.32
N CYS A 134 -6.62 -3.27 10.54
CA CYS A 134 -7.05 -4.35 11.43
C CYS A 134 -7.88 -3.79 12.57
N ASN A 135 -9.17 -4.09 12.67
CA ASN A 135 -9.99 -3.66 13.82
C ASN A 135 -9.67 -4.52 15.06
N PRO A 136 -9.59 -3.97 16.30
CA PRO A 136 -9.97 -2.62 16.76
C PRO A 136 -8.94 -1.48 16.56
N PHE A 137 -8.21 -1.51 15.44
CA PHE A 137 -7.41 -0.47 14.75
C PHE A 137 -5.91 -0.45 15.07
N SER A 138 -5.20 -1.43 14.50
CA SER A 138 -3.84 -1.25 14.02
C SER A 138 -3.87 -0.99 12.50
N VAL A 139 -3.01 -0.10 12.01
CA VAL A 139 -2.86 0.15 10.57
C VAL A 139 -1.48 -0.30 10.17
N SER A 140 -1.42 -1.18 9.18
CA SER A 140 -0.16 -1.55 8.57
C SER A 140 -0.11 -1.03 7.14
N LEU A 141 0.99 -0.40 6.80
CA LEU A 141 1.27 0.14 5.48
C LEU A 141 2.36 -0.72 4.85
N SER A 142 2.01 -1.41 3.77
CA SER A 142 2.97 -2.13 2.95
C SER A 142 3.11 -1.36 1.63
N CYS A 143 4.17 -0.56 1.52
CA CYS A 143 4.51 0.16 0.31
C CYS A 143 5.62 -0.59 -0.40
N SER A 144 5.42 -0.90 -1.68
CA SER A 144 6.43 -1.61 -2.43
C SER A 144 7.09 -0.70 -3.46
N PRO A 145 8.33 -0.23 -3.26
CA PRO A 145 9.15 0.29 -4.35
C PRO A 145 9.61 -0.90 -5.21
N GLN A 146 8.69 -1.47 -5.99
CA GLN A 146 8.91 -2.77 -6.61
C GLN A 146 9.28 -2.66 -8.08
N ILE A 147 10.56 -2.48 -8.36
CA ILE A 147 11.09 -2.66 -9.71
C ILE A 147 11.59 -4.08 -9.89
N ARG A 148 10.91 -5.12 -9.39
CA ARG A 148 11.35 -6.52 -9.60
C ARG A 148 11.23 -6.92 -11.08
N LEU A 149 12.12 -6.40 -11.94
CA LEU A 149 12.40 -6.98 -13.24
C LEU A 149 12.98 -8.36 -12.93
N LYS A 150 12.19 -9.42 -13.14
CA LYS A 150 12.70 -10.75 -13.47
C LYS A 150 13.75 -10.54 -14.57
N VAL A 151 15.01 -10.60 -14.16
CA VAL A 151 16.15 -11.03 -14.96
C VAL A 151 16.83 -12.06 -14.08
N ALA A 152 16.20 -13.23 -14.02
CA ALA A 152 16.86 -14.49 -14.27
C ALA A 152 16.01 -15.17 -15.34
#